data_AF-A0A0D8Y8S0-F1
#
_entry.id   AF-A0A0D8Y8S0-F1
#
_cell.length_a   1.000
_cell.length_b   1.000
_cell.length_c   1.000
_cell.angle_alpha   90.00
_cell.angle_beta   90.00
_cell.angle_gamma   90.00
#
_symmetry.space_group_name_H-M   'P 1'
#
loop_
_entity.id
_entity.type
_entity.pdbx_description
1 polymer ?
#
loop_
_entity_poly.entity_id
_entity_poly.type
_entity_poly.pdbx_seq_one_letter_code
_entity_poly.pdbx_strand_id
1 'polypeptide(L)'
;MFFITISFSQNRTLLEYFSVLVLTHDLHGYYIHGRSVHGRADTGMAEMNEFLQKERDDLCGYRGLEPTSHLQTFTISLPKSFRSRYDEIISKTYNTNTHVRMSGFDQTTARMAITARVNDEMNTFLREFIEHSIPEVDYVIRNRSFIEALLNIELTDTIQTGNFLRDFSEIGFSSCFLYGREWAHLSFEATLFVVAYLLLNSLTYAAAIVFCVSKIISSITSVLCTNHLVRSSLVDHRFLI
;
A
#
# COMPACT_ATOMS: atom_id res chain seq x y z
N MET A 1 1.99 -1.15 -11.83
CA MET A 1 1.72 -0.43 -10.58
C MET A 1 0.77 -1.30 -9.79
N PHE A 2 1.33 -2.11 -8.92
CA PHE A 2 0.54 -2.86 -7.98
C PHE A 2 0.11 -1.86 -6.88
N PHE A 3 -1.10 -2.03 -6.38
CA PHE A 3 -1.52 -1.47 -5.11
C PHE A 3 -2.06 -2.66 -4.39
N ILE A 4 -1.50 -3.03 -3.26
CA ILE A 4 -2.13 -3.92 -2.32
C ILE A 4 -2.44 -3.01 -1.15
N THR A 5 -3.66 -3.05 -0.62
CA THR A 5 -3.97 -2.41 0.66
C THR A 5 -4.46 -3.55 1.50
N ILE A 6 -3.57 -4.21 2.23
CA ILE A 6 -4.00 -5.20 3.21
C ILE A 6 -4.10 -4.48 4.52
N SER A 7 -5.34 -4.15 4.89
CA SER A 7 -5.70 -3.73 6.23
C SER A 7 -5.65 -4.98 7.11
N PHE A 8 -4.53 -5.15 7.80
CA PHE A 8 -4.49 -6.13 8.86
C PHE A 8 -4.78 -5.47 10.20
N SER A 9 -5.71 -6.07 10.93
CA SER A 9 -6.00 -5.72 12.31
C SER A 9 -5.14 -6.63 13.21
N GLN A 10 -4.12 -6.06 13.86
CA GLN A 10 -3.25 -6.67 14.87
C GLN A 10 -3.95 -7.18 16.15
N ASN A 11 -5.19 -6.80 16.52
CA ASN A 11 -5.78 -7.09 17.84
C ASN A 11 -7.31 -7.35 17.88
N ARG A 12 -7.72 -8.62 17.98
CA ARG A 12 -9.13 -9.12 17.94
C ARG A 12 -10.19 -8.44 18.83
N THR A 13 -9.91 -7.42 19.63
CA THR A 13 -10.89 -6.85 20.57
C THR A 13 -11.10 -5.34 20.61
N LEU A 14 -10.26 -4.43 20.10
CA LEU A 14 -10.59 -2.99 20.19
C LEU A 14 -9.90 -2.19 19.08
N LEU A 15 -10.67 -1.29 18.45
CA LEU A 15 -10.36 -0.56 17.22
C LEU A 15 -8.89 -0.19 17.01
N GLU A 16 -8.44 -0.53 15.82
CA GLU A 16 -7.05 -0.69 15.47
C GLU A 16 -6.66 0.26 14.35
N TYR A 17 -5.45 0.80 14.41
CA TYR A 17 -4.88 1.43 13.23
C TYR A 17 -4.55 0.34 12.23
N PHE A 18 -5.10 0.46 11.02
CA PHE A 18 -4.80 -0.44 9.93
C PHE A 18 -3.34 -0.23 9.50
N SER A 19 -2.58 -1.31 9.42
CA SER A 19 -1.31 -1.28 8.69
C SER A 19 -1.61 -1.31 7.19
N VAL A 20 -0.75 -0.71 6.39
CA VAL A 20 -0.90 -0.67 4.93
C VAL A 20 0.36 -1.21 4.28
N LEU A 21 0.21 -2.28 3.49
CA LEU A 21 1.29 -2.85 2.68
C LEU A 21 1.01 -2.63 1.20
N VAL A 22 1.70 -1.69 0.56
CA VAL A 22 1.53 -1.36 -0.87
C VAL A 22 2.73 -1.80 -1.67
N LEU A 23 2.58 -2.85 -2.46
CA LEU A 23 3.58 -3.27 -3.42
C LEU A 23 3.42 -2.48 -4.71
N THR A 24 4.45 -1.77 -5.19
CA THR A 24 4.44 -1.10 -6.51
C THR A 24 4.89 -2.05 -7.63
N HIS A 25 5.73 -3.01 -7.26
CA HIS A 25 6.27 -4.13 -8.05
C HIS A 25 6.11 -5.43 -7.26
N ASP A 26 6.39 -6.58 -7.87
CA ASP A 26 6.08 -7.89 -7.28
C ASP A 26 6.65 -8.14 -5.87
N LEU A 27 7.79 -7.54 -5.55
CA LEU A 27 8.48 -7.68 -4.27
C LEU A 27 8.91 -6.33 -3.67
N HIS A 28 8.54 -5.21 -4.28
CA HIS A 28 9.01 -3.89 -3.84
C HIS A 28 7.86 -2.91 -3.67
N GLY A 29 7.92 -2.09 -2.63
CA GLY A 29 6.86 -1.15 -2.33
C GLY A 29 7.06 -0.39 -1.02
N TYR A 30 5.96 -0.14 -0.32
CA TYR A 30 5.93 0.63 0.90
C TYR A 30 5.08 -0.06 1.96
N TYR A 31 5.48 0.11 3.21
CA TYR A 31 4.73 -0.34 4.37
C TYR A 31 4.51 0.83 5.32
N ILE A 32 3.27 1.01 5.74
CA ILE A 32 2.87 1.96 6.78
C ILE A 32 2.39 1.13 7.95
N HIS A 33 3.12 1.23 9.06
CA HIS A 33 2.79 0.54 10.29
C HIS A 33 1.65 1.27 11.02
N GLY A 34 0.57 0.54 11.28
CA GLY A 34 -0.54 1.03 12.10
C GLY A 34 -0.51 0.38 13.47
N ARG A 35 -0.35 1.19 14.53
CA ARG A 35 -0.46 0.74 15.93
C ARG A 35 -1.19 1.76 16.79
N SER A 36 -2.18 1.29 17.56
CA SER A 36 -2.82 2.10 18.60
C SER A 36 -2.01 2.01 19.90
N VAL A 37 -1.65 3.15 20.45
CA VAL A 37 -0.93 3.22 21.75
C VAL A 37 -1.88 3.10 22.94
N HIS A 38 -3.16 3.39 22.72
CA HIS A 38 -4.18 3.40 23.78
C HIS A 38 -5.06 2.16 23.80
N GLY A 39 -4.85 1.22 22.86
CA GLY A 39 -5.51 -0.09 22.84
C GLY A 39 -7.02 -0.07 22.62
N ARG A 40 -7.60 1.11 22.31
CA ARG A 40 -9.01 1.32 21.96
C ARG A 40 -9.12 2.60 21.11
N ALA A 41 -10.09 2.65 20.19
CA ALA A 41 -10.37 3.87 19.42
C ALA A 41 -11.77 4.46 19.65
N ASP A 42 -12.69 3.68 20.25
CA ASP A 42 -14.00 4.19 20.69
C ASP A 42 -13.84 4.88 22.05
N THR A 43 -13.44 6.15 22.02
CA THR A 43 -13.23 6.95 23.23
C THR A 43 -14.07 8.21 23.21
N GLY A 44 -14.74 8.48 24.34
CA GLY A 44 -15.46 9.74 24.55
C GLY A 44 -14.50 10.93 24.68
N MET A 45 -15.01 12.15 24.59
CA MET A 45 -14.18 13.37 24.61
C MET A 45 -13.29 13.50 25.86
N ALA A 46 -13.76 13.06 27.03
CA ALA A 46 -12.98 13.12 28.27
C ALA A 46 -11.76 12.19 28.23
N GLU A 47 -11.95 10.96 27.75
CA GLU A 47 -10.90 9.96 27.61
C GLU A 47 -9.91 10.34 26.49
N MET A 48 -10.42 10.92 25.39
CA MET A 48 -9.58 11.48 24.33
C MET A 48 -8.68 12.61 24.86
N ASN A 49 -9.19 13.50 25.72
CA ASN A 49 -8.38 14.54 26.34
C ASN A 49 -7.29 13.95 27.25
N GLU A 50 -7.60 12.89 28.00
CA GLU A 50 -6.61 12.18 28.81
C GLU A 50 -5.52 11.54 27.94
N PHE A 51 -5.89 10.93 26.82
CA PHE A 51 -4.96 10.35 25.85
C PHE A 51 -4.03 11.40 25.23
N LEU A 52 -4.58 12.57 24.85
CA LEU A 52 -3.79 13.69 24.34
C LEU A 52 -2.81 14.25 25.38
N GLN A 53 -3.21 14.27 26.65
CA GLN A 53 -2.31 14.68 27.74
C GLN A 53 -1.19 13.66 27.93
N LYS A 54 -1.52 12.36 27.95
CA LYS A 54 -0.50 11.29 28.03
C LYS A 54 0.46 11.31 26.84
N GLU A 55 -0.01 11.59 25.63
CA GLU A 55 0.85 11.74 24.45
C GLU A 55 1.74 12.98 24.55
N ARG A 56 1.22 14.10 25.07
CA ARG A 56 2.02 15.31 25.31
C ARG A 56 3.13 15.07 26.34
N ASP A 57 2.82 14.32 27.39
CA ASP A 57 3.72 14.07 28.51
C ASP A 57 4.63 12.85 28.26
N ASP A 58 4.61 12.28 27.04
CA ASP A 58 5.36 11.09 26.62
C ASP A 58 5.12 9.85 27.53
N LEU A 59 3.90 9.74 28.06
CA LEU A 59 3.43 8.65 28.91
C LEU A 59 2.75 7.53 28.09
N CYS A 60 3.10 7.41 26.81
CA CYS A 60 2.53 6.46 25.86
C CYS A 60 3.60 5.60 25.21
N GLY A 61 3.22 4.41 24.74
CA GLY A 61 4.12 3.59 23.93
C GLY A 61 4.43 4.24 22.58
N TYR A 62 5.53 3.82 21.95
CA TYR A 62 5.88 4.24 20.60
C TYR A 62 4.91 3.64 19.56
N ARG A 63 4.59 4.44 18.53
CA ARG A 63 3.69 4.05 17.42
C ARG A 63 4.41 3.34 16.27
N GLY A 64 5.74 3.39 16.22
CA GLY A 64 6.50 2.80 15.12
C GLY A 64 6.61 1.29 15.22
N LEU A 65 7.07 0.70 14.11
CA LEU A 65 7.29 -0.74 14.00
C LEU A 65 8.39 -1.22 14.98
N GLU A 66 9.40 -0.37 15.19
CA GLU A 66 10.45 -0.63 16.18
C GLU A 66 10.03 -0.17 17.57
N PRO A 67 10.37 -0.92 18.65
CA PRO A 67 9.93 -0.61 20.01
C PRO A 67 10.31 0.78 20.55
N THR A 68 11.32 1.42 19.95
CA THR A 68 11.91 2.70 20.40
C THR A 68 11.74 3.83 19.39
N SER A 69 10.90 3.66 18.37
CA SER A 69 10.77 4.61 17.26
C SER A 69 9.32 5.00 17.02
N HIS A 70 9.08 6.27 16.68
CA HIS A 70 7.77 6.71 16.18
C HIS A 70 7.58 6.46 14.68
N LEU A 71 8.65 6.09 13.96
CA LEU A 71 8.64 5.93 12.52
C LEU A 71 7.69 4.80 12.10
N GLN A 72 6.72 5.15 11.27
CA GLN A 72 5.71 4.23 10.76
C GLN A 72 5.88 3.89 9.29
N THR A 73 6.64 4.68 8.53
CA THR A 73 6.75 4.52 7.08
C THR A 73 8.07 3.85 6.68
N PHE A 74 7.97 2.86 5.81
CA PHE A 74 9.10 2.07 5.33
C PHE A 74 9.01 1.86 3.81
N THR A 75 10.14 1.96 3.12
CA THR A 75 10.27 1.35 1.79
C THR A 75 10.64 -0.11 1.98
N ILE A 76 9.97 -1.02 1.30
CA ILE A 76 10.14 -2.45 1.51
C ILE A 76 10.61 -3.16 0.24
N SER A 77 11.43 -4.17 0.47
CA SER A 77 11.79 -5.17 -0.53
C SER A 77 11.68 -6.54 0.10
N LEU A 78 10.81 -7.38 -0.43
CA LEU A 78 10.37 -8.63 0.19
C LEU A 78 11.11 -9.83 -0.41
N PRO A 79 11.26 -10.93 0.36
CA PRO A 79 11.90 -12.14 -0.15
C PRO A 79 11.01 -12.88 -1.15
N LYS A 80 11.62 -13.69 -2.03
CA LYS A 80 10.87 -14.42 -3.06
C LYS A 80 9.84 -15.39 -2.46
N SER A 81 10.15 -15.99 -1.31
CA SER A 81 9.26 -16.84 -0.53
C SER A 81 7.96 -16.13 -0.15
N PHE A 82 8.02 -14.83 0.18
CA PHE A 82 6.83 -14.03 0.50
C PHE A 82 5.87 -14.03 -0.69
N ARG A 83 6.40 -13.81 -1.90
CA ARG A 83 5.57 -13.79 -3.11
C ARG A 83 4.92 -15.13 -3.39
N SER A 84 5.65 -16.23 -3.21
CA SER A 84 5.09 -17.58 -3.39
C SER A 84 3.89 -17.82 -2.46
N ARG A 85 3.99 -17.46 -1.18
CA ARG A 85 2.88 -17.59 -0.20
C ARG A 85 1.72 -16.65 -0.52
N TYR A 86 2.02 -15.42 -0.90
CA TYR A 86 1.01 -14.45 -1.34
C TYR A 86 0.20 -14.98 -2.55
N ASP A 87 0.88 -15.46 -3.59
CA ASP A 87 0.23 -15.99 -4.79
C ASP A 87 -0.59 -17.25 -4.49
N GLU A 88 -0.10 -18.12 -3.59
CA GLU A 88 -0.84 -19.29 -3.12
C GLU A 88 -2.19 -18.90 -2.50
N ILE A 89 -2.19 -17.94 -1.56
CA ILE A 89 -3.41 -17.47 -0.88
C ILE A 89 -4.38 -16.84 -1.89
N ILE A 90 -3.88 -15.95 -2.75
CA ILE A 90 -4.69 -15.25 -3.75
C ILE A 90 -5.24 -16.20 -4.82
N SER A 91 -4.52 -17.28 -5.17
CA SER A 91 -4.98 -18.26 -6.16
C SER A 91 -6.30 -18.94 -5.77
N LYS A 92 -6.57 -19.06 -4.46
CA LYS A 92 -7.81 -19.65 -3.91
C LYS A 92 -9.05 -18.82 -4.29
N THR A 93 -8.91 -17.51 -4.46
CA THR A 93 -9.99 -16.64 -4.96
C THR A 93 -10.36 -17.00 -6.40
N TYR A 94 -9.39 -17.26 -7.27
CA TYR A 94 -9.64 -17.56 -8.69
C TYR A 94 -10.16 -18.99 -8.89
N ASN A 95 -9.60 -19.97 -8.17
CA ASN A 95 -9.98 -21.38 -8.30
C ASN A 95 -11.39 -21.67 -7.78
N THR A 96 -11.92 -20.86 -6.87
CA THR A 96 -13.29 -21.07 -6.37
C THR A 96 -14.35 -20.44 -7.30
N ASN A 97 -13.97 -19.41 -8.07
CA ASN A 97 -14.87 -18.74 -9.01
C ASN A 97 -15.33 -19.65 -10.18
N THR A 98 -14.60 -20.72 -10.49
CA THR A 98 -15.01 -21.74 -11.47
C THR A 98 -16.11 -22.66 -10.93
N HIS A 99 -16.13 -22.94 -9.62
CA HIS A 99 -17.10 -23.83 -8.99
C HIS A 99 -18.46 -23.16 -8.66
N VAL A 100 -18.48 -21.84 -8.45
CA VAL A 100 -19.71 -21.09 -8.12
C VAL A 100 -20.63 -20.88 -9.35
N ARG A 101 -20.16 -21.20 -10.57
CA ARG A 101 -20.97 -21.10 -11.80
C ARG A 101 -22.14 -22.09 -11.85
N MET A 102 -22.24 -23.04 -10.92
CA MET A 102 -23.26 -24.09 -10.91
C MET A 102 -24.43 -23.89 -9.92
N SER A 103 -24.43 -22.83 -9.10
CA SER A 103 -25.51 -22.62 -8.11
C SER A 103 -26.27 -21.32 -8.39
N GLY A 104 -27.59 -21.44 -8.54
CA GLY A 104 -28.50 -20.33 -8.76
C GLY A 104 -28.78 -19.51 -7.50
N PHE A 105 -29.13 -18.24 -7.73
CA PHE A 105 -29.69 -17.26 -6.80
C PHE A 105 -28.82 -16.71 -5.65
N ASP A 106 -27.83 -17.42 -5.12
CA ASP A 106 -27.03 -16.95 -3.95
C ASP A 106 -25.54 -16.66 -4.25
N GLN A 107 -25.24 -16.30 -5.50
CA GLN A 107 -23.87 -16.18 -6.01
C GLN A 107 -23.08 -15.01 -5.40
N THR A 108 -23.75 -13.89 -5.08
CA THR A 108 -23.11 -12.72 -4.49
C THR A 108 -22.67 -12.99 -3.06
N THR A 109 -23.55 -13.56 -2.23
CA THR A 109 -23.28 -13.96 -0.85
C THR A 109 -22.17 -15.00 -0.79
N ALA A 110 -22.23 -16.03 -1.65
CA ALA A 110 -21.20 -17.06 -1.72
C ALA A 110 -19.83 -16.49 -2.11
N ARG A 111 -19.77 -15.58 -3.09
CA ARG A 111 -18.53 -14.89 -3.47
C ARG A 111 -17.99 -14.02 -2.35
N MET A 112 -18.85 -13.28 -1.65
CA MET A 112 -18.45 -12.46 -0.51
C MET A 112 -17.85 -13.32 0.61
N ALA A 113 -18.46 -14.46 0.93
CA ALA A 113 -17.95 -15.38 1.95
C ALA A 113 -16.56 -15.94 1.59
N ILE A 114 -16.32 -16.27 0.32
CA ILE A 114 -15.00 -16.72 -0.15
C ILE A 114 -13.97 -15.59 -0.05
N THR A 115 -14.29 -14.40 -0.54
CA THR A 115 -13.40 -13.24 -0.46
C THR A 115 -13.06 -12.90 0.99
N ALA A 116 -14.03 -12.95 1.90
CA ALA A 116 -13.81 -12.74 3.33
C ALA A 116 -12.86 -13.78 3.94
N ARG A 117 -13.01 -15.06 3.57
CA ARG A 117 -12.11 -16.13 4.05
C ARG A 117 -10.69 -15.96 3.54
N VAL A 118 -10.52 -15.61 2.26
CA VAL A 118 -9.17 -15.36 1.69
C VAL A 118 -8.56 -14.11 2.31
N ASN A 119 -9.37 -13.08 2.57
CA ASN A 119 -8.93 -11.89 3.28
C ASN A 119 -8.43 -12.25 4.70
N ASP A 120 -9.18 -13.04 5.48
CA ASP A 120 -8.77 -13.50 6.82
C ASP A 120 -7.47 -14.33 6.81
N GLU A 121 -7.31 -15.21 5.81
CA GLU A 121 -6.08 -15.98 5.62
C GLU A 121 -4.88 -15.08 5.28
N MET A 122 -5.06 -14.15 4.33
CA MET A 122 -4.03 -13.18 3.95
C MET A 122 -3.63 -12.29 5.13
N ASN A 123 -4.62 -11.86 5.89
CA ASN A 123 -4.48 -11.07 7.09
C ASN A 123 -3.63 -11.81 8.13
N THR A 124 -3.96 -13.06 8.43
CA THR A 124 -3.20 -13.91 9.36
C THR A 124 -1.74 -14.06 8.90
N PHE A 125 -1.51 -14.36 7.62
CA PHE A 125 -0.16 -14.45 7.06
C PHE A 125 0.65 -13.17 7.26
N LEU A 126 0.05 -12.01 7.00
CA LEU A 126 0.76 -10.74 7.18
C LEU A 126 1.04 -10.40 8.65
N ARG A 127 0.17 -10.78 9.59
CA ARG A 127 0.47 -10.66 11.02
C ARG A 127 1.75 -11.39 11.36
N GLU A 128 1.76 -12.68 11.01
CA GLU A 128 2.85 -13.59 11.32
C GLU A 128 4.15 -13.14 10.64
N PHE A 129 4.05 -12.61 9.42
CA PHE A 129 5.18 -12.00 8.72
C PHE A 129 5.72 -10.77 9.47
N ILE A 130 4.87 -9.80 9.83
CA ILE A 130 5.31 -8.57 10.53
C ILE A 130 5.87 -8.89 11.92
N GLU A 131 5.35 -9.91 12.59
CA GLU A 131 5.79 -10.39 13.91
C GLU A 131 7.03 -11.32 13.85
N HIS A 132 7.70 -11.43 12.70
CA HIS A 132 8.88 -12.30 12.50
C HIS A 132 8.62 -13.78 12.86
N SER A 133 7.36 -14.22 12.78
CA SER A 133 6.94 -15.57 13.20
C SER A 133 7.19 -16.64 12.14
N ILE A 134 7.50 -16.23 10.90
CA ILE A 134 7.77 -17.14 9.77
C ILE A 134 9.21 -16.90 9.27
N PRO A 135 10.18 -17.74 9.66
CA PRO A 135 11.59 -17.56 9.31
C PRO A 135 11.88 -17.53 7.81
N GLU A 136 11.05 -18.20 7.01
CA GLU A 136 11.21 -18.29 5.56
C GLU A 136 10.95 -16.97 4.83
N VAL A 137 10.16 -16.08 5.43
CA VAL A 137 9.79 -14.78 4.84
C VAL A 137 10.34 -13.63 5.67
N ASP A 138 11.41 -13.85 6.42
CA ASP A 138 11.91 -12.88 7.39
C ASP A 138 12.45 -11.58 6.76
N TYR A 139 12.55 -10.51 7.55
CA TYR A 139 13.05 -9.21 7.11
C TYR A 139 13.85 -8.45 8.17
N VAL A 140 14.73 -7.56 7.69
CA VAL A 140 15.55 -6.68 8.53
C VAL A 140 15.19 -5.22 8.33
N ILE A 141 15.10 -4.47 9.42
CA ILE A 141 14.89 -3.01 9.39
C ILE A 141 16.25 -2.30 9.36
N ARG A 142 16.52 -1.55 8.30
CA ARG A 142 17.80 -0.83 8.11
C ARG A 142 17.63 0.56 7.53
N ASN A 143 18.71 1.33 7.54
CA ASN A 143 18.76 2.63 6.85
C ASN A 143 19.32 2.45 5.43
N ARG A 144 18.92 3.35 4.52
CA ARG A 144 19.58 3.48 3.21
C ARG A 144 21.01 3.97 3.43
N SER A 145 21.96 3.37 2.72
CA SER A 145 23.30 3.92 2.61
C SER A 145 23.29 5.21 1.79
N PHE A 146 24.35 6.02 1.91
CA PHE A 146 24.48 7.25 1.12
C PHE A 146 24.39 6.99 -0.39
N ILE A 147 25.02 5.93 -0.88
CA ILE A 147 25.03 5.59 -2.31
C ILE A 147 23.63 5.17 -2.78
N GLU A 148 22.93 4.34 -1.99
CA GLU A 148 21.54 3.95 -2.27
C GLU A 148 20.61 5.17 -2.29
N ALA A 149 20.81 6.11 -1.36
CA ALA A 149 20.04 7.35 -1.31
C ALA A 149 20.33 8.27 -2.51
N LEU A 150 21.60 8.42 -2.88
CA LEU A 150 22.03 9.28 -3.98
C LEU A 150 21.54 8.77 -5.34
N LEU A 151 21.63 7.47 -5.57
CA LEU A 151 21.25 6.85 -6.85
C LEU A 151 19.79 6.39 -6.88
N ASN A 152 19.10 6.43 -5.75
CA ASN A 152 17.76 5.89 -5.56
C ASN A 152 17.64 4.42 -6.04
N ILE A 153 18.61 3.61 -5.65
CA ILE A 153 18.66 2.16 -5.92
C ILE A 153 18.81 1.40 -4.61
N GLU A 154 18.43 0.13 -4.62
CA GLU A 154 18.73 -0.80 -3.53
C GLU A 154 19.88 -1.73 -3.95
N LEU A 155 20.92 -1.79 -3.12
CA LEU A 155 22.14 -2.56 -3.43
C LEU A 155 22.20 -3.91 -2.71
N THR A 156 21.26 -4.17 -1.80
CA THR A 156 21.21 -5.40 -1.02
C THR A 156 20.40 -6.48 -1.74
N ASP A 157 20.92 -7.71 -1.74
CA ASP A 157 20.18 -8.86 -2.22
C ASP A 157 19.08 -9.25 -1.23
N THR A 158 17.84 -9.24 -1.70
CA THR A 158 16.63 -9.55 -0.91
C THR A 158 16.07 -10.93 -1.21
N ILE A 159 16.79 -11.80 -1.94
CA ILE A 159 16.27 -13.12 -2.32
C ILE A 159 15.83 -13.97 -1.11
N GLN A 160 16.62 -13.98 -0.04
CA GLN A 160 16.39 -14.79 1.15
C GLN A 160 15.74 -14.02 2.31
N THR A 161 16.15 -12.78 2.52
CA THR A 161 15.68 -11.94 3.62
C THR A 161 15.24 -10.59 3.08
N GLY A 162 14.05 -10.16 3.47
CA GLY A 162 13.53 -8.85 3.08
C GLY A 162 14.23 -7.70 3.78
N ASN A 163 14.05 -6.49 3.25
CA ASN A 163 14.52 -5.25 3.82
C ASN A 163 13.38 -4.27 4.03
N PHE A 164 13.35 -3.67 5.21
CA PHE A 164 12.50 -2.55 5.56
C PHE A 164 13.40 -1.33 5.75
N LEU A 165 13.44 -0.47 4.73
CA LEU A 165 14.21 0.75 4.75
C LEU A 165 13.42 1.85 5.43
N ARG A 166 13.97 2.42 6.49
CA ARG A 166 13.39 3.56 7.20
C ARG A 166 13.19 4.74 6.25
N ASP A 167 11.96 5.24 6.15
CA ASP A 167 11.64 6.45 5.39
C ASP A 167 11.41 7.63 6.34
N PHE A 168 12.49 8.29 6.73
CA PHE A 168 12.44 9.46 7.63
C PHE A 168 11.65 10.65 7.06
N SER A 169 11.38 10.68 5.76
CA SER A 169 10.56 11.74 5.17
C SER A 169 9.07 11.53 5.41
N GLU A 170 8.66 10.28 5.71
CA GLU A 170 7.28 9.81 5.80
C GLU A 170 6.41 10.06 4.55
N ILE A 171 7.03 10.50 3.45
CA ILE A 171 6.36 10.89 2.21
C ILE A 171 6.68 9.90 1.08
N GLY A 172 7.59 8.94 1.25
CA GLY A 172 8.00 7.99 0.20
C GLY A 172 6.83 7.22 -0.41
N PHE A 173 5.82 6.90 0.40
CA PHE A 173 4.57 6.28 -0.06
C PHE A 173 3.80 7.13 -1.08
N SER A 174 3.94 8.46 -1.07
CA SER A 174 3.26 9.35 -2.02
C SER A 174 3.58 8.98 -3.47
N SER A 175 4.76 8.42 -3.75
CA SER A 175 5.19 7.98 -5.09
C SER A 175 4.33 6.85 -5.68
N CYS A 176 3.50 6.20 -4.86
CA CYS A 176 2.46 5.28 -5.31
C CYS A 176 1.31 6.01 -6.02
N PHE A 177 1.14 7.32 -5.82
CA PHE A 177 0.08 8.08 -6.45
C PHE A 177 0.63 8.94 -7.58
N LEU A 178 -0.27 9.30 -8.50
CA LEU A 178 0.01 10.28 -9.56
C LEU A 178 0.60 11.58 -8.97
N TYR A 179 0.05 12.01 -7.82
CA TYR A 179 0.44 13.21 -7.10
C TYR A 179 1.86 13.12 -6.48
N GLY A 180 2.35 11.94 -6.11
CA GLY A 180 3.76 11.82 -5.68
C GLY A 180 4.75 11.71 -6.84
N ARG A 181 4.27 11.70 -8.09
CA ARG A 181 5.11 11.64 -9.29
C ARG A 181 4.92 12.85 -10.21
N GLU A 182 4.49 13.97 -9.64
CA GLU A 182 4.26 15.23 -10.36
C GLU A 182 5.39 15.62 -11.31
N TRP A 183 6.64 15.50 -10.88
CA TRP A 183 7.80 15.82 -11.72
C TRP A 183 7.89 14.99 -13.00
N ALA A 184 7.58 13.69 -12.91
CA ALA A 184 7.55 12.83 -14.09
C ALA A 184 6.41 13.25 -15.03
N HIS A 185 5.22 13.55 -14.49
CA HIS A 185 4.09 14.04 -15.27
C HIS A 185 4.38 15.39 -15.94
N LEU A 186 4.93 16.34 -15.20
CA LEU A 186 5.32 17.65 -15.71
C LEU A 186 6.38 17.54 -16.81
N SER A 187 7.40 16.69 -16.62
CA SER A 187 8.44 16.48 -17.64
C SER A 187 7.88 15.88 -18.93
N PHE A 188 6.91 14.97 -18.81
CA PHE A 188 6.17 14.41 -19.94
C PHE A 188 5.33 15.48 -20.64
N GLU A 189 4.56 16.28 -19.90
CA GLU A 189 3.73 17.36 -20.46
C GLU A 189 4.59 18.43 -21.17
N ALA A 190 5.71 18.81 -20.57
CA ALA A 190 6.66 19.75 -21.17
C ALA A 190 7.26 19.19 -22.48
N THR A 191 7.64 17.91 -22.49
CA THR A 191 8.18 17.26 -23.69
C THR A 191 7.12 17.15 -24.78
N LEU A 192 5.89 16.75 -24.43
CA LEU A 192 4.75 16.67 -25.33
C LEU A 192 4.42 18.04 -25.92
N PHE A 193 4.46 19.10 -25.11
CA PHE A 193 4.25 20.47 -25.54
C PHE A 193 5.26 20.89 -26.59
N VAL A 194 6.56 20.64 -26.36
CA VAL A 194 7.62 20.96 -27.31
C VAL A 194 7.43 20.20 -28.62
N VAL A 195 7.15 18.89 -28.56
CA VAL A 195 6.91 18.07 -29.75
C VAL A 195 5.69 18.55 -30.53
N ALA A 196 4.57 18.83 -29.85
CA ALA A 196 3.34 19.33 -30.49
C ALA A 196 3.55 20.71 -31.11
N TYR A 197 4.30 21.60 -30.46
CA TYR A 197 4.65 22.91 -31.00
C TYR A 197 5.51 22.79 -32.26
N LEU A 198 6.51 21.91 -32.28
CA LEU A 198 7.35 21.67 -33.45
C LEU A 198 6.55 21.11 -34.65
N LEU A 199 5.53 20.29 -34.40
CA LEU A 199 4.71 19.69 -35.47
C LEU A 199 3.66 20.65 -36.03
N LEU A 200 3.03 21.46 -35.17
CA LEU A 200 1.87 22.29 -35.54
C LEU A 200 2.23 23.76 -35.76
N ASN A 201 3.42 24.17 -35.32
CA ASN A 201 3.92 25.55 -35.33
C ASN A 201 2.92 26.56 -34.75
N SER A 202 2.11 26.12 -33.76
CA SER A 202 1.07 26.92 -33.13
C SER A 202 0.99 26.61 -31.65
N LEU A 203 1.15 27.66 -30.85
CA LEU A 203 1.14 27.59 -29.40
C LEU A 203 -0.22 27.12 -28.85
N THR A 204 -1.31 27.59 -29.44
CA THR A 204 -2.68 27.32 -28.98
C THR A 204 -3.05 25.85 -29.18
N TYR A 205 -2.74 25.28 -30.36
CA TYR A 205 -3.01 23.87 -30.62
C TYR A 205 -2.10 22.95 -29.77
N ALA A 206 -0.83 23.31 -29.59
CA ALA A 206 0.07 22.56 -28.71
C ALA A 206 -0.45 22.52 -27.26
N ALA A 207 -0.87 23.66 -26.72
CA ALA A 207 -1.45 23.74 -25.37
C ALA A 207 -2.76 22.94 -25.24
N ALA A 208 -3.65 23.04 -26.24
CA ALA A 208 -4.92 22.31 -26.25
C ALA A 208 -4.69 20.78 -26.27
N ILE A 209 -3.73 20.30 -27.04
CA ILE A 209 -3.39 18.88 -27.11
C ILE A 209 -2.84 18.39 -25.77
N VAL A 210 -1.88 19.10 -25.18
CA VAL A 210 -1.31 18.71 -23.87
C VAL A 210 -2.39 18.67 -22.80
N PHE A 211 -3.28 19.66 -22.76
CA PHE A 211 -4.40 19.69 -21.82
C PHE A 211 -5.33 18.47 -22.00
N CYS A 212 -5.74 18.17 -23.23
CA CYS A 212 -6.58 17.01 -23.53
C CYS A 212 -5.91 15.70 -23.12
N VAL A 213 -4.64 15.50 -23.48
CA VAL A 213 -3.87 14.30 -23.15
C VAL A 213 -3.71 14.14 -21.64
N SER A 214 -3.39 15.23 -20.92
CA SER A 214 -3.25 15.23 -19.45
C SER A 214 -4.55 14.81 -18.75
N LYS A 215 -5.70 15.34 -19.19
CA LYS A 215 -7.01 14.97 -18.66
C LYS A 215 -7.38 13.51 -18.95
N ILE A 216 -7.06 13.01 -20.14
CA ILE A 216 -7.30 11.61 -20.50
C ILE A 216 -6.43 10.69 -19.63
N ILE A 217 -5.14 10.97 -19.48
CA ILE A 217 -4.22 10.18 -18.65
C ILE A 217 -4.70 10.14 -17.20
N SER A 218 -5.09 11.29 -16.64
CA SER A 218 -5.58 11.39 -15.27
C SER A 218 -6.85 10.56 -15.06
N SER A 219 -7.80 10.64 -15.99
CA SER A 219 -9.06 9.90 -15.94
C SER A 219 -8.84 8.38 -16.03
N ILE A 220 -8.05 7.93 -17.02
CA ILE A 220 -7.71 6.52 -17.20
C ILE A 220 -7.00 5.98 -15.94
N THR A 221 -6.03 6.73 -15.42
CA THR A 221 -5.28 6.31 -14.24
C THR A 221 -6.17 6.18 -13.02
N SER A 222 -7.09 7.13 -12.80
CA SER A 222 -8.05 7.04 -11.69
C SER A 222 -8.90 5.77 -11.78
N VAL A 223 -9.45 5.46 -12.95
CA VAL A 223 -10.29 4.27 -13.15
C VAL A 223 -9.47 2.98 -12.94
N LEU A 224 -8.25 2.91 -13.48
CA LEU A 224 -7.39 1.75 -13.34
C LEU A 224 -6.94 1.54 -11.88
N CYS A 225 -6.53 2.60 -11.19
CA CYS A 225 -6.14 2.56 -9.78
C CYS A 225 -7.28 2.10 -8.89
N THR A 226 -8.48 2.67 -9.02
CA THR A 226 -9.64 2.28 -8.21
C THR A 226 -10.01 0.81 -8.44
N ASN A 227 -10.12 0.39 -9.71
CA ASN A 227 -10.45 -1.00 -10.04
C ASN A 227 -9.40 -1.99 -9.52
N HIS A 228 -8.12 -1.61 -9.58
CA HIS A 228 -7.05 -2.44 -9.06
C HIS A 228 -7.09 -2.53 -7.53
N LEU A 229 -7.29 -1.40 -6.85
CA LEU A 229 -7.36 -1.31 -5.39
C LEU A 229 -8.50 -2.16 -4.81
N VAL A 230 -9.67 -2.15 -5.44
CA VAL A 230 -10.79 -3.05 -5.08
C VAL A 230 -10.34 -4.52 -5.14
N ARG A 231 -9.71 -4.92 -6.24
CA ARG A 231 -9.33 -6.32 -6.48
C ARG A 231 -8.23 -6.81 -5.53
N SER A 232 -7.28 -5.96 -5.20
CA SER A 232 -6.10 -6.31 -4.41
C SER A 232 -6.30 -6.19 -2.91
N SER A 233 -7.15 -5.27 -2.46
CA SER A 233 -7.51 -5.15 -1.04
C SER A 233 -8.41 -6.30 -0.57
N LEU A 234 -9.01 -7.06 -1.50
CA LEU A 234 -10.05 -8.05 -1.22
C LEU A 234 -11.25 -7.41 -0.47
N VAL A 235 -11.42 -6.09 -0.60
CA VAL A 235 -12.53 -5.32 -0.04
C VAL A 235 -13.58 -5.08 -1.13
N ASP A 236 -14.85 -5.17 -0.76
CA ASP A 236 -15.96 -4.88 -1.68
C ASP A 236 -15.96 -3.39 -2.05
N HIS A 237 -16.26 -3.08 -3.31
CA HIS A 237 -16.33 -1.71 -3.83
C HIS A 237 -17.24 -0.79 -2.99
N ARG A 238 -18.27 -1.33 -2.34
CA ARG A 238 -19.18 -0.56 -1.48
C ARG A 238 -18.51 0.05 -0.24
N PHE A 239 -17.33 -0.44 0.15
CA PHE A 239 -16.58 0.07 1.29
C PHE A 239 -15.45 1.03 0.90
N LEU A 240 -15.24 1.27 -0.40
CA LEU A 240 -14.33 2.30 -0.91
C LEU A 240 -15.16 3.56 -1.16
N ILE A 241 -15.35 4.35 -0.11
CA ILE A 241 -16.03 5.65 -0.14
C ILE A 241 -15.03 6.74 -0.51
#